data_AF-A0A3L6JEW6-F1
#
_entry.id   AF-A0A3L6JEW6-F1
#
_cell.length_a   1.000
_cell.length_b   1.000
_cell.length_c   1.000
_cell.angle_alpha   90.00
_cell.angle_beta   90.00
_cell.angle_gamma   90.00
#
_symmetry.space_group_name_H-M   'P 1'
#
loop_
_entity.id
_entity.type
_entity.pdbx_description
1 polymer ?
#
loop_
_entity_poly.entity_id
_entity_poly.type
_entity_poly.pdbx_seq_one_letter_code
_entity_poly.pdbx_strand_id
1 'polypeptide(L)'
;MKELYGKLRRVETRRRGVVAVGAVAHPQFVYEAVTDAQAGALILHKELNNGKIELLARGAVLNVDDCVGCSLCAQQCPRGVPLMVEQTEAETKSEEQKILFKAKIDTLNCHACGVCQSLCPSAATQLNFLSNEQLWSEIEGNLEGAGPEYPITICFYCEECSVSTIDIVGTRRMEYSPSTRLIPVPCAGRVSIVDILKAFEHGASTVMVASCETDRCHMAGTGNEIAQIQVDVAREILNAIGWQGERVEMFRMFSAEPERFTNAVGEMVRRAKELGPTPVHLGTAGKWAEVHT
;
A
#
# COMPACT_ATOMS: atom_id res chain seq x y z
N MET A 1 -14.51 -21.30 0.06
CA MET A 1 -14.26 -20.05 -0.70
C MET A 1 -14.49 -18.88 0.26
N LYS A 2 -13.62 -17.86 0.37
CA LYS A 2 -13.79 -16.80 1.38
C LYS A 2 -14.69 -15.68 0.82
N GLU A 3 -15.84 -15.47 1.46
CA GLU A 3 -16.78 -14.38 1.16
C GLU A 3 -16.14 -13.00 1.40
N LEU A 4 -16.69 -11.96 0.77
CA LEU A 4 -16.16 -10.61 0.91
C LEU A 4 -16.47 -10.03 2.31
N TYR A 5 -17.76 -10.02 2.69
CA TYR A 5 -18.24 -9.52 3.99
C TYR A 5 -19.50 -10.27 4.42
N GLY A 6 -19.43 -11.07 5.50
CA GLY A 6 -20.54 -11.94 5.93
C GLY A 6 -21.86 -11.25 6.28
N LYS A 7 -21.86 -9.91 6.47
CA LYS A 7 -23.08 -9.11 6.74
C LYS A 7 -23.64 -8.37 5.53
N LEU A 8 -22.78 -7.82 4.67
CA LEU A 8 -23.19 -6.91 3.59
C LEU A 8 -23.10 -7.55 2.20
N ARG A 9 -22.16 -8.47 2.00
CA ARG A 9 -21.82 -9.06 0.71
C ARG A 9 -21.50 -10.54 0.91
N ARG A 10 -22.49 -11.27 1.42
CA ARG A 10 -22.38 -12.67 1.85
C ARG A 10 -22.06 -13.59 0.67
N VAL A 11 -22.88 -13.54 -0.39
CA VAL A 11 -22.71 -14.44 -1.55
C VAL A 11 -21.65 -13.98 -2.56
N GLU A 12 -21.08 -12.79 -2.37
CA GLU A 12 -20.04 -12.27 -3.26
C GLU A 12 -18.67 -12.75 -2.82
N THR A 13 -17.86 -13.14 -3.80
CA THR A 13 -16.47 -13.49 -3.55
C THR A 13 -15.58 -12.28 -3.78
N ARG A 14 -14.29 -12.45 -3.48
CA ARG A 14 -13.27 -11.43 -3.78
C ARG A 14 -13.05 -11.16 -5.28
N ARG A 15 -13.61 -11.97 -6.18
CA ARG A 15 -13.59 -11.70 -7.63
C ARG A 15 -14.97 -11.20 -8.05
N ARG A 16 -15.04 -9.99 -8.62
CA ARG A 16 -16.30 -9.43 -9.11
C ARG A 16 -16.88 -10.34 -10.19
N GLY A 17 -18.19 -10.57 -10.15
CA GLY A 17 -18.86 -11.50 -11.06
C GLY A 17 -18.70 -12.99 -10.69
N VAL A 18 -17.98 -13.31 -9.61
CA VAL A 18 -17.91 -14.67 -9.07
C VAL A 18 -18.63 -14.70 -7.72
N VAL A 19 -19.68 -15.53 -7.63
CA VAL A 19 -20.50 -15.71 -6.43
C VAL A 19 -20.29 -17.12 -5.85
N ALA A 20 -20.42 -17.24 -4.52
CA ALA A 20 -20.41 -18.52 -3.80
C ALA A 20 -21.78 -18.73 -3.17
N VAL A 21 -22.41 -19.87 -3.43
CA VAL A 21 -23.77 -20.16 -2.96
C VAL A 21 -23.88 -21.57 -2.38
N GLY A 22 -24.62 -21.71 -1.29
CA GLY A 22 -24.80 -23.00 -0.62
C GLY A 22 -23.57 -23.47 0.16
N ALA A 23 -23.46 -24.78 0.36
CA ALA A 23 -22.49 -25.39 1.28
C ALA A 23 -21.00 -25.10 0.96
N VAL A 24 -20.68 -24.63 -0.26
CA VAL A 24 -19.31 -24.22 -0.66
C VAL A 24 -18.84 -22.93 0.04
N ALA A 25 -19.79 -22.11 0.49
CA ALA A 25 -19.53 -20.85 1.18
C ALA A 25 -19.34 -21.08 2.69
N HIS A 26 -20.29 -21.78 3.32
CA HIS A 26 -20.26 -22.20 4.72
C HIS A 26 -21.31 -23.30 4.96
N PRO A 27 -21.22 -24.09 6.05
CA PRO A 27 -22.29 -25.00 6.45
C PRO A 27 -23.61 -24.23 6.63
N GLN A 28 -24.68 -24.68 5.97
CA GLN A 28 -25.98 -24.01 5.98
C GLN A 28 -27.12 -24.98 5.66
N PHE A 29 -28.35 -24.61 6.04
CA PHE A 29 -29.54 -25.39 5.74
C PHE A 29 -29.99 -25.21 4.28
N VAL A 30 -30.83 -26.14 3.81
CA VAL A 30 -31.32 -26.13 2.41
C VAL A 30 -32.03 -24.81 2.07
N TYR A 31 -32.84 -24.25 2.98
CA TYR A 31 -33.56 -23.00 2.71
C TYR A 31 -32.62 -21.78 2.64
N GLU A 32 -31.52 -21.79 3.40
CA GLU A 32 -30.48 -20.76 3.33
C GLU A 32 -29.76 -20.85 1.98
N ALA A 33 -29.43 -22.06 1.53
CA ALA A 33 -28.76 -22.26 0.24
C ALA A 33 -29.62 -21.79 -0.93
N VAL A 34 -30.95 -21.97 -0.86
CA VAL A 34 -31.90 -21.43 -1.83
C VAL A 34 -31.92 -19.89 -1.79
N THR A 35 -31.89 -19.30 -0.60
CA THR A 35 -31.86 -17.83 -0.42
C THR A 35 -30.56 -17.24 -0.99
N ASP A 36 -29.42 -17.85 -0.68
CA ASP A 36 -28.11 -17.47 -1.22
C ASP A 36 -28.07 -17.60 -2.75
N ALA A 37 -28.63 -18.68 -3.30
CA ALA A 37 -28.72 -18.86 -4.75
C ALA A 37 -29.54 -17.76 -5.43
N GLN A 38 -30.67 -17.36 -4.85
CA GLN A 38 -31.48 -16.25 -5.34
C GLN A 38 -30.73 -14.91 -5.26
N ALA A 39 -30.04 -14.65 -4.16
CA ALA A 39 -29.23 -13.45 -4.00
C ALA A 39 -28.07 -13.40 -5.02
N GLY A 40 -27.36 -14.52 -5.21
CA GLY A 40 -26.29 -14.66 -6.20
C GLY A 40 -26.81 -14.43 -7.63
N ALA A 41 -27.96 -15.01 -7.98
CA ALA A 41 -28.60 -14.80 -9.27
C ALA A 41 -28.97 -13.33 -9.51
N LEU A 42 -29.51 -12.64 -8.49
CA LEU A 42 -29.86 -11.22 -8.60
C LEU A 42 -28.63 -10.32 -8.80
N ILE A 43 -27.53 -10.61 -8.11
CA ILE A 43 -26.26 -9.88 -8.26
C ILE A 43 -25.73 -10.06 -9.68
N LEU A 44 -25.67 -11.30 -10.18
CA LEU A 44 -25.24 -11.57 -11.55
C LEU A 44 -26.17 -10.93 -12.58
N HIS A 45 -27.49 -11.01 -12.36
CA HIS A 45 -28.47 -10.37 -13.23
C HIS A 45 -28.27 -8.86 -13.29
N LYS A 46 -28.05 -8.19 -12.15
CA LYS A 46 -27.75 -6.76 -12.10
C LYS A 46 -26.49 -6.40 -12.90
N GLU A 47 -25.44 -7.18 -12.77
CA GLU A 47 -24.18 -6.96 -13.50
C GLU A 47 -24.36 -7.19 -15.02
N LEU A 48 -25.17 -8.17 -15.43
CA LEU A 48 -25.42 -8.49 -16.84
C LEU A 48 -26.43 -7.53 -17.51
N ASN A 49 -27.46 -7.08 -16.77
CA ASN A 49 -28.59 -6.34 -17.33
C ASN A 49 -28.21 -4.94 -17.86
N ASN A 50 -27.15 -4.34 -17.33
CA ASN A 50 -26.71 -3.02 -17.79
C ASN A 50 -26.02 -3.04 -19.18
N GLY A 51 -25.68 -4.21 -19.72
CA GLY A 51 -25.09 -4.38 -21.06
C GLY A 51 -23.70 -3.74 -21.27
N LYS A 52 -23.26 -2.88 -20.34
CA LYS A 52 -21.96 -2.22 -20.25
C LYS A 52 -21.62 -2.09 -18.76
N ILE A 53 -20.35 -2.30 -18.44
CA ILE A 53 -19.80 -1.97 -17.12
C ILE A 53 -19.02 -0.68 -17.30
N GLU A 54 -19.45 0.42 -16.66
CA GLU A 54 -18.63 1.63 -16.60
C GLU A 54 -17.35 1.33 -15.81
N LEU A 55 -16.21 1.51 -16.46
CA LEU A 55 -14.91 1.10 -15.96
C LEU A 55 -14.27 2.22 -15.12
N LEU A 56 -14.96 2.62 -14.05
CA LEU A 56 -14.37 3.40 -12.96
C LEU A 56 -13.74 2.44 -11.94
N ALA A 57 -12.90 1.53 -12.43
CA ALA A 57 -12.25 0.52 -11.61
C ALA A 57 -10.97 1.10 -11.01
N ARG A 58 -10.99 1.40 -9.71
CA ARG A 58 -9.76 1.65 -8.95
C ARG A 58 -8.93 0.38 -8.94
N GLY A 59 -7.70 0.44 -9.41
CA GLY A 59 -6.84 -0.73 -9.44
C GLY A 59 -5.48 -0.47 -10.06
N ALA A 60 -4.67 -1.52 -10.08
CA ALA A 60 -3.38 -1.49 -10.75
C ALA A 60 -3.56 -1.52 -12.27
N VAL A 61 -2.76 -0.70 -12.94
CA VAL A 61 -2.58 -0.64 -14.39
C VAL A 61 -1.09 -0.83 -14.68
N LEU A 62 -0.77 -1.31 -15.87
CA LEU A 62 0.61 -1.61 -16.27
C LEU A 62 0.92 -0.91 -17.59
N ASN A 63 2.02 -0.14 -17.60
CA ASN A 63 2.66 0.25 -18.86
C ASN A 63 3.50 -0.93 -19.37
N VAL A 64 3.11 -1.47 -20.54
CA VAL A 64 3.76 -2.64 -21.13
C VAL A 64 5.18 -2.30 -21.60
N ASP A 65 5.43 -1.06 -22.05
CA ASP A 65 6.73 -0.66 -22.59
C ASP A 65 7.80 -0.62 -21.50
N ASP A 66 7.43 -0.16 -20.30
CA ASP A 66 8.32 -0.10 -19.14
C ASP A 66 8.50 -1.46 -18.44
N CYS A 67 7.70 -2.48 -18.81
CA CYS A 67 7.70 -3.76 -18.12
C CYS A 67 8.94 -4.60 -18.48
N VAL A 68 9.81 -4.81 -17.49
CA VAL A 68 11.05 -5.59 -17.63
C VAL A 68 10.87 -7.11 -17.43
N GLY A 69 9.65 -7.61 -17.27
CA GLY A 69 9.38 -9.06 -17.18
C GLY A 69 9.86 -9.76 -15.90
N CYS A 70 10.22 -9.04 -14.83
CA CYS A 70 10.81 -9.61 -13.61
C CYS A 70 9.90 -10.53 -12.78
N SER A 71 8.59 -10.57 -13.06
CA SER A 71 7.57 -11.40 -12.39
C SER A 71 7.26 -11.10 -10.90
N LEU A 72 7.91 -10.13 -10.25
CA LEU A 72 7.68 -9.79 -8.84
C LEU A 72 6.20 -9.49 -8.54
N CYS A 73 5.53 -8.73 -9.41
CA CYS A 73 4.11 -8.40 -9.26
C CYS A 73 3.21 -9.65 -9.30
N ALA A 74 3.54 -10.66 -10.12
CA ALA A 74 2.78 -11.90 -10.23
C ALA A 74 3.00 -12.80 -9.01
N GLN A 75 4.23 -12.88 -8.51
CA GLN A 75 4.59 -13.69 -7.36
C GLN A 75 4.00 -13.16 -6.06
N GLN A 76 4.00 -11.83 -5.87
CA GLN A 76 3.64 -11.21 -4.60
C GLN A 76 2.19 -10.72 -4.54
N CYS A 77 1.40 -10.89 -5.61
CA CYS A 77 0.01 -10.47 -5.58
C CYS A 77 -0.83 -11.42 -4.70
N PRO A 78 -1.50 -10.92 -3.63
CA PRO A 78 -2.33 -11.76 -2.75
C PRO A 78 -3.54 -12.38 -3.47
N ARG A 79 -3.86 -11.86 -4.67
CA ARG A 79 -5.02 -12.26 -5.49
C ARG A 79 -4.61 -13.04 -6.74
N GLY A 80 -3.31 -13.12 -7.05
CA GLY A 80 -2.80 -13.69 -8.29
C GLY A 80 -3.36 -13.00 -9.54
N VAL A 81 -3.44 -11.67 -9.53
CA VAL A 81 -4.03 -10.88 -10.62
C VAL A 81 -3.03 -10.60 -11.74
N PRO A 82 -1.80 -10.14 -11.48
CA PRO A 82 -0.81 -10.01 -12.54
C PRO A 82 -0.43 -11.41 -13.06
N LEU A 83 -0.61 -11.62 -14.35
CA LEU A 83 -0.19 -12.83 -15.04
C LEU A 83 0.95 -12.52 -15.99
N MET A 84 1.95 -13.39 -16.05
CA MET A 84 3.01 -13.29 -17.05
C MET A 84 2.49 -13.87 -18.36
N VAL A 85 2.43 -13.06 -19.41
CA VAL A 85 1.93 -13.44 -20.73
C VAL A 85 3.01 -13.26 -21.79
N GLU A 86 3.08 -14.22 -22.69
CA GLU A 86 3.95 -14.15 -23.85
C GLU A 86 3.52 -13.00 -24.77
N GLN A 87 4.47 -12.18 -25.20
CA GLN A 87 4.23 -11.08 -26.11
C GLN A 87 4.27 -11.61 -27.55
N THR A 88 3.11 -11.99 -28.09
CA THR A 88 3.00 -12.51 -29.47
C THR A 88 3.10 -11.42 -30.54
N GLU A 89 2.92 -10.14 -30.17
CA GLU A 89 2.80 -9.01 -31.13
C GLU A 89 3.61 -7.76 -30.72
N ALA A 90 4.73 -7.91 -29.99
CA ALA A 90 5.58 -6.76 -29.69
C ALA A 90 6.43 -6.38 -30.93
N GLU A 91 5.90 -5.45 -31.73
CA GLU A 91 6.65 -4.67 -32.73
C GLU A 91 7.87 -4.01 -32.09
N THR A 92 9.03 -4.67 -32.08
CA THR A 92 10.32 -4.01 -31.81
C THR A 92 11.45 -4.56 -32.70
N LYS A 93 12.34 -3.62 -33.06
CA LYS A 93 13.18 -3.55 -34.26
C LYS A 93 14.47 -4.39 -34.24
N SER A 94 14.61 -5.38 -33.35
CA SER A 94 15.72 -6.35 -33.41
C SER A 94 15.39 -7.61 -32.60
N GLU A 95 15.80 -8.79 -33.08
CA GLU A 95 15.53 -10.08 -32.44
C GLU A 95 16.22 -10.26 -31.09
N GLU A 96 17.26 -9.48 -30.79
CA GLU A 96 18.17 -9.68 -29.67
C GLU A 96 17.69 -9.05 -28.34
N GLN A 97 16.62 -8.24 -28.35
CA GLN A 97 16.10 -7.53 -27.15
C GLN A 97 14.63 -7.84 -26.81
N LYS A 98 14.10 -8.99 -27.25
CA LYS A 98 12.70 -9.36 -26.97
C LYS A 98 12.54 -9.87 -25.54
N ILE A 99 12.00 -9.04 -24.65
CA ILE A 99 11.40 -9.53 -23.40
C ILE A 99 10.13 -10.29 -23.77
N LEU A 100 10.24 -11.62 -23.83
CA LEU A 100 9.16 -12.51 -24.28
C LEU A 100 7.97 -12.51 -23.31
N PHE A 101 8.22 -12.38 -22.01
CA PHE A 101 7.16 -12.43 -21.00
C PHE A 101 7.02 -11.07 -20.29
N LYS A 102 5.87 -10.43 -20.49
CA LYS A 102 5.51 -9.21 -19.75
C LYS A 102 4.29 -9.48 -18.88
N ALA A 103 4.12 -8.69 -17.83
CA ALA A 103 2.93 -8.81 -17.00
C ALA A 103 1.70 -8.32 -17.77
N LYS A 104 0.54 -8.86 -17.42
CA LYS A 104 -0.77 -8.33 -17.79
C LYS A 104 -1.61 -8.28 -16.53
N ILE A 105 -2.21 -7.11 -16.27
CA ILE A 105 -3.02 -6.89 -15.07
C ILE A 105 -4.47 -6.72 -15.50
N ASP A 106 -5.33 -7.56 -14.94
CA ASP A 106 -6.77 -7.35 -15.01
C ASP A 106 -7.21 -6.41 -13.88
N THR A 107 -7.39 -5.13 -14.21
CA THR A 107 -7.79 -4.09 -13.26
C THR A 107 -9.12 -4.39 -12.58
N LEU A 108 -10.05 -5.12 -13.23
CA LEU A 108 -11.36 -5.46 -12.64
C LEU A 108 -11.26 -6.47 -11.50
N ASN A 109 -10.27 -7.38 -11.58
CA ASN A 109 -10.00 -8.36 -10.54
C ASN A 109 -8.99 -7.88 -9.50
N CYS A 110 -8.41 -6.70 -9.72
CA CYS A 110 -7.47 -6.07 -8.80
C CYS A 110 -8.20 -5.58 -7.53
N HIS A 111 -7.56 -5.76 -6.37
CA HIS A 111 -8.05 -5.23 -5.10
C HIS A 111 -7.42 -3.86 -4.76
N ALA A 112 -6.70 -3.23 -5.69
CA ALA A 112 -6.14 -1.89 -5.51
C ALA A 112 -5.18 -1.70 -4.32
N CYS A 113 -4.60 -2.77 -3.75
CA CYS A 113 -3.74 -2.69 -2.56
C CYS A 113 -2.34 -2.10 -2.81
N GLY A 114 -1.90 -1.97 -4.07
CA GLY A 114 -0.62 -1.33 -4.40
C GLY A 114 0.66 -2.16 -4.16
N VAL A 115 0.57 -3.40 -3.67
CA VAL A 115 1.75 -4.29 -3.48
C VAL A 115 2.59 -4.47 -4.75
N CYS A 116 1.93 -4.59 -5.91
CA CYS A 116 2.64 -4.73 -7.18
C CYS A 116 3.34 -3.42 -7.61
N GLN A 117 2.79 -2.27 -7.25
CA GLN A 117 3.40 -0.96 -7.52
C GLN A 117 4.62 -0.73 -6.63
N SER A 118 4.58 -1.12 -5.35
CA SER A 118 5.71 -0.94 -4.42
C SER A 118 6.93 -1.79 -4.77
N LEU A 119 6.70 -2.93 -5.43
CA LEU A 119 7.75 -3.88 -5.82
C LEU A 119 8.23 -3.72 -7.26
N CYS A 120 7.62 -2.85 -8.07
CA CYS A 120 7.95 -2.76 -9.50
C CYS A 120 9.26 -1.97 -9.69
N PRO A 121 10.37 -2.60 -10.09
CA PRO A 121 11.66 -1.92 -10.18
C PRO A 121 11.70 -0.91 -11.33
N SER A 122 10.93 -1.13 -12.39
CA SER A 122 10.82 -0.22 -13.53
C SER A 122 9.66 0.78 -13.40
N ALA A 123 8.96 0.79 -12.27
CA ALA A 123 7.75 1.58 -12.05
C ALA A 123 6.63 1.38 -13.10
N ALA A 124 6.69 0.30 -13.89
CA ALA A 124 5.71 -0.03 -14.92
C ALA A 124 4.29 -0.25 -14.36
N THR A 125 4.16 -0.73 -13.12
CA THR A 125 2.86 -0.94 -12.47
C THR A 125 2.51 0.27 -11.60
N GLN A 126 1.34 0.86 -11.82
CA GLN A 126 0.84 2.01 -11.06
C GLN A 126 -0.62 1.78 -10.66
N LEU A 127 -1.07 2.36 -9.54
CA LEU A 127 -2.49 2.47 -9.23
C LEU A 127 -3.06 3.66 -10.00
N ASN A 128 -4.15 3.47 -10.75
CA ASN A 128 -4.74 4.52 -11.57
C ASN A 128 -5.40 5.68 -10.80
N PHE A 129 -5.41 5.63 -9.47
CA PHE A 129 -5.90 6.67 -8.57
C PHE A 129 -4.84 7.17 -7.58
N LEU A 130 -3.64 6.55 -7.57
CA LEU A 130 -2.53 6.90 -6.69
C LEU A 130 -1.21 6.46 -7.34
N SER A 131 -0.80 7.19 -8.38
CA SER A 131 0.52 6.99 -9.00
C SER A 131 1.65 7.33 -8.03
N ASN A 132 2.86 6.88 -8.35
CA ASN A 132 4.05 7.27 -7.58
C ASN A 132 4.21 8.79 -7.55
N GLU A 133 4.03 9.46 -8.69
CA GLU A 133 4.11 10.92 -8.77
C GLU A 133 3.08 11.62 -7.86
N GLN A 134 1.84 11.16 -7.84
CA GLN A 134 0.80 11.70 -6.96
C GLN A 134 1.18 11.56 -5.48
N LEU A 135 1.68 10.38 -5.09
CA LEU A 135 2.12 10.15 -3.72
C LEU A 135 3.34 11.01 -3.37
N TRP A 136 4.30 11.17 -4.28
CA TRP A 136 5.49 11.99 -4.05
C TRP A 136 5.16 13.49 -3.96
N SER A 137 4.23 13.99 -4.78
CA SER A 137 3.71 15.35 -4.64
C SER A 137 3.00 15.56 -3.30
N GLU A 138 2.27 14.55 -2.80
CA GLU A 138 1.65 14.61 -1.47
C GLU A 138 2.70 14.63 -0.36
N ILE A 139 3.78 13.85 -0.48
CA ILE A 139 4.92 13.87 0.45
C ILE A 139 5.56 15.27 0.47
N GLU A 140 5.87 15.82 -0.70
CA GLU A 140 6.48 17.14 -0.85
C GLU A 140 5.61 18.23 -0.20
N GLY A 141 4.30 18.26 -0.52
CA GLY A 141 3.38 19.24 0.05
C GLY A 141 3.22 19.13 1.57
N ASN A 142 3.27 17.92 2.13
CA ASN A 142 3.21 17.71 3.59
C ASN A 142 4.49 18.12 4.32
N LEU A 143 5.61 18.24 3.60
CA LEU A 143 6.92 18.62 4.13
C LEU A 143 7.27 20.10 3.85
N GLU A 144 6.35 20.87 3.28
CA GLU A 144 6.54 22.31 3.11
C GLU A 144 6.76 22.99 4.47
N GLY A 145 7.91 23.65 4.63
CA GLY A 145 8.31 24.27 5.89
C GLY A 145 8.90 23.32 6.94
N ALA A 146 9.15 22.04 6.60
CA ALA A 146 9.94 21.15 7.43
C ALA A 146 11.37 21.70 7.59
N GLY A 147 11.86 21.71 8.83
CA GLY A 147 13.16 22.30 9.15
C GLY A 147 13.75 21.76 10.45
N PRO A 148 15.00 22.12 10.78
CA PRO A 148 15.62 21.73 12.06
C PRO A 148 14.80 22.13 13.29
N GLU A 149 14.17 23.30 13.25
CA GLU A 149 13.35 23.83 14.35
C GLU A 149 11.94 23.24 14.40
N TYR A 150 11.48 22.68 13.28
CA TYR A 150 10.15 22.10 13.14
C TYR A 150 10.26 20.70 12.50
N PRO A 151 10.70 19.69 13.29
CA PRO A 151 10.87 18.35 12.76
C PRO A 151 9.50 17.75 12.44
N ILE A 152 9.31 17.33 11.18
CA ILE A 152 8.07 16.69 10.73
C ILE A 152 8.26 15.17 10.64
N THR A 153 7.29 14.44 11.19
CA THR A 153 7.14 13.00 11.04
C THR A 153 6.09 12.71 9.97
N ILE A 154 6.47 12.00 8.89
CA ILE A 154 5.50 11.47 7.93
C ILE A 154 4.95 10.14 8.45
N CYS A 155 3.64 9.98 8.45
CA CYS A 155 2.96 8.74 8.78
C CYS A 155 2.17 8.24 7.57
N PHE A 156 2.68 7.22 6.89
CA PHE A 156 1.88 6.48 5.91
C PHE A 156 0.94 5.56 6.67
N TYR A 157 -0.38 5.70 6.48
CA TYR A 157 -1.35 4.87 7.19
C TYR A 157 -2.20 4.03 6.25
N CYS A 158 -2.42 2.78 6.64
CA CYS A 158 -3.27 1.85 5.92
C CYS A 158 -4.75 2.24 6.05
N GLU A 159 -5.42 2.50 4.92
CA GLU A 159 -6.85 2.82 4.86
C GLU A 159 -7.78 1.66 5.24
N GLU A 160 -7.26 0.44 5.45
CA GLU A 160 -8.07 -0.69 5.91
C GLU A 160 -8.24 -0.68 7.44
N CYS A 161 -7.13 -0.67 8.20
CA CYS A 161 -7.18 -0.80 9.66
C CYS A 161 -6.90 0.51 10.39
N SER A 162 -5.89 1.27 9.93
CA SER A 162 -5.39 2.44 10.66
C SER A 162 -6.35 3.61 10.56
N VAL A 163 -7.10 3.75 9.46
CA VAL A 163 -8.10 4.82 9.30
C VAL A 163 -9.13 4.81 10.44
N SER A 164 -9.69 3.64 10.78
CA SER A 164 -10.69 3.55 11.85
C SER A 164 -10.11 3.91 13.21
N THR A 165 -8.83 3.58 13.43
CA THR A 165 -8.13 3.96 14.66
C THR A 165 -7.91 5.47 14.73
N ILE A 166 -7.51 6.11 13.62
CA ILE A 166 -7.34 7.57 13.51
C ILE A 166 -8.69 8.28 13.70
N ASP A 167 -9.77 7.76 13.11
CA ASP A 167 -11.13 8.29 13.29
C ASP A 167 -11.58 8.23 14.76
N ILE A 168 -11.22 7.16 15.48
CA ILE A 168 -11.49 7.02 16.91
C ILE A 168 -10.67 8.03 17.72
N VAL A 169 -9.39 8.23 17.38
CA VAL A 169 -8.54 9.27 18.01
C VAL A 169 -9.20 10.64 17.87
N GLY A 170 -9.67 10.98 16.66
CA GLY A 170 -10.38 12.24 16.40
C GLY A 170 -11.71 12.34 17.16
N THR A 171 -12.54 11.29 17.11
CA THR A 171 -13.85 11.26 17.78
C THR A 171 -13.73 11.35 19.30
N ARG A 172 -12.69 10.74 19.88
CA ARG A 172 -12.39 10.81 21.31
C ARG A 172 -11.63 12.07 21.72
N ARG A 173 -11.29 12.94 20.77
CA ARG A 173 -10.49 14.16 20.99
C ARG A 173 -9.15 13.85 21.69
N MET A 174 -8.55 12.73 21.31
CA MET A 174 -7.24 12.36 21.82
C MET A 174 -6.17 13.24 21.17
N GLU A 175 -5.26 13.74 21.98
CA GLU A 175 -4.18 14.59 21.51
C GLU A 175 -3.02 13.74 20.95
N TYR A 176 -2.44 14.20 19.86
CA TYR A 176 -1.18 13.73 19.33
C TYR A 176 -0.40 14.92 18.78
N SER A 177 0.90 14.74 18.54
CA SER A 177 1.75 15.87 18.16
C SER A 177 1.36 16.45 16.79
N PRO A 178 1.24 17.79 16.67
CA PRO A 178 0.97 18.45 15.39
C PRO A 178 2.13 18.35 14.39
N SER A 179 3.30 17.92 14.85
CA SER A 179 4.48 17.63 14.01
C SER A 179 4.35 16.33 13.20
N THR A 180 3.17 15.71 13.16
CA THR A 180 2.90 14.49 12.41
C THR A 180 1.96 14.78 11.25
N ARG A 181 2.34 14.36 10.05
CA ARG A 181 1.51 14.47 8.84
C ARG A 181 1.08 13.09 8.39
N LEU A 182 -0.22 12.90 8.20
CA LEU A 182 -0.81 11.61 7.85
C LEU A 182 -1.04 11.56 6.35
N ILE A 183 -0.48 10.54 5.69
CA ILE A 183 -0.65 10.29 4.26
C ILE A 183 -1.36 8.93 4.09
N PRO A 184 -2.59 8.90 3.53
CA PRO A 184 -3.30 7.65 3.31
C PRO A 184 -2.65 6.81 2.23
N VAL A 185 -2.60 5.50 2.45
CA VAL A 185 -2.34 4.52 1.41
C VAL A 185 -3.39 3.40 1.48
N PRO A 186 -3.82 2.84 0.33
CA PRO A 186 -4.87 1.81 0.33
C PRO A 186 -4.46 0.57 1.15
N CYS A 187 -3.16 0.28 1.22
CA CYS A 187 -2.59 -0.73 2.09
C CYS A 187 -1.18 -0.32 2.48
N ALA A 188 -0.69 -0.71 3.67
CA ALA A 188 0.71 -0.54 4.03
C ALA A 188 1.67 -1.15 2.98
N GLY A 189 1.26 -2.25 2.33
CA GLY A 189 2.04 -2.89 1.27
C GLY A 189 2.24 -2.05 0.00
N ARG A 190 1.53 -0.93 -0.16
CA ARG A 190 1.78 0.08 -1.19
C ARG A 190 3.03 0.90 -0.89
N VAL A 191 3.43 1.06 0.37
CA VAL A 191 4.61 1.86 0.72
C VAL A 191 5.86 1.11 0.24
N SER A 192 6.65 1.77 -0.62
CA SER A 192 7.94 1.26 -1.09
C SER A 192 9.10 1.91 -0.34
N ILE A 193 10.29 1.30 -0.44
CA ILE A 193 11.55 1.91 0.01
C ILE A 193 11.73 3.29 -0.63
N VAL A 194 11.38 3.45 -1.92
CA VAL A 194 11.52 4.73 -2.62
C VAL A 194 10.62 5.79 -1.99
N ASP A 195 9.39 5.46 -1.63
CA ASP A 195 8.48 6.43 -0.99
C ASP A 195 9.02 6.89 0.37
N ILE A 196 9.59 5.97 1.16
CA ILE A 196 10.23 6.27 2.45
C ILE A 196 11.45 7.17 2.24
N LEU A 197 12.34 6.82 1.32
CA LEU A 197 13.53 7.61 1.02
C LEU A 197 13.18 8.98 0.42
N LYS A 198 12.11 9.06 -0.37
CA LYS A 198 11.59 10.33 -0.92
C LYS A 198 11.12 11.25 0.20
N ALA A 199 10.45 10.73 1.22
CA ALA A 199 10.11 11.53 2.39
C ALA A 199 11.35 12.12 3.08
N PHE A 200 12.43 11.33 3.23
CA PHE A 200 13.68 11.86 3.77
C PHE A 200 14.36 12.88 2.83
N GLU A 201 14.35 12.65 1.52
CA GLU A 201 14.86 13.57 0.49
C GLU A 201 14.19 14.95 0.59
N HIS A 202 12.90 15.00 0.93
CA HIS A 202 12.13 16.23 1.09
C HIS A 202 12.12 16.79 2.52
N GLY A 203 12.94 16.26 3.44
CA GLY A 203 13.12 16.84 4.78
C GLY A 203 12.27 16.20 5.90
N ALA A 204 11.73 15.00 5.72
CA ALA A 204 11.17 14.28 6.86
C ALA A 204 12.24 14.04 7.93
N SER A 205 11.94 14.32 9.19
CA SER A 205 12.83 14.00 10.32
C SER A 205 12.74 12.54 10.72
N THR A 206 11.53 11.99 10.69
CA THR A 206 11.23 10.57 10.86
C THR A 206 10.07 10.16 9.95
N VAL A 207 10.00 8.86 9.62
CA VAL A 207 8.95 8.28 8.80
C VAL A 207 8.38 7.07 9.53
N MET A 208 7.07 7.01 9.70
CA MET A 208 6.40 5.85 10.28
C MET A 208 5.38 5.25 9.32
N VAL A 209 5.21 3.94 9.40
CA VAL A 209 4.17 3.22 8.66
C VAL A 209 3.19 2.61 9.66
N ALA A 210 1.95 3.08 9.66
CA ALA A 210 0.87 2.50 10.44
C ALA A 210 0.18 1.39 9.63
N SER A 211 0.31 0.15 10.11
CA SER A 211 -0.13 -1.05 9.41
C SER A 211 -1.08 -1.90 10.24
N CYS A 212 -1.88 -2.73 9.57
CA CYS A 212 -2.65 -3.80 10.22
C CYS A 212 -1.73 -4.80 10.94
N GLU A 213 -2.25 -5.40 12.00
CA GLU A 213 -1.64 -6.55 12.69
C GLU A 213 -1.37 -7.75 11.79
N THR A 214 -0.35 -8.54 12.14
CA THR A 214 0.18 -9.67 11.34
C THR A 214 -0.93 -10.56 10.78
N ASP A 215 -1.72 -11.15 11.68
CA ASP A 215 -2.76 -12.13 11.34
C ASP A 215 -4.09 -11.49 10.91
N ARG A 216 -4.16 -10.15 10.86
CA ARG A 216 -5.39 -9.39 10.58
C ARG A 216 -5.29 -8.50 9.36
N CYS A 217 -4.24 -8.65 8.56
CA CYS A 217 -4.13 -7.93 7.29
C CYS A 217 -5.26 -8.33 6.33
N HIS A 218 -5.92 -7.33 5.75
CA HIS A 218 -7.00 -7.54 4.77
C HIS A 218 -6.48 -8.17 3.46
N MET A 219 -5.17 -8.07 3.23
CA MET A 219 -4.44 -8.72 2.14
C MET A 219 -3.86 -10.09 2.52
N ALA A 220 -4.46 -10.78 3.50
CA ALA A 220 -4.06 -12.13 3.93
C ALA A 220 -2.59 -12.25 4.39
N GLY A 221 -2.08 -11.22 5.07
CA GLY A 221 -0.70 -11.16 5.61
C GLY A 221 0.33 -10.61 4.63
N THR A 222 0.08 -10.69 3.32
CA THR A 222 1.07 -10.25 2.33
C THR A 222 1.35 -8.75 2.40
N GLY A 223 0.33 -7.92 2.64
CA GLY A 223 0.47 -6.46 2.60
C GLY A 223 1.35 -5.90 3.71
N ASN A 224 1.15 -6.34 4.95
CA ASN A 224 1.94 -5.86 6.10
C ASN A 224 3.31 -6.54 6.20
N GLU A 225 3.46 -7.78 5.75
CA GLU A 225 4.77 -8.44 5.63
C GLU A 225 5.67 -7.74 4.63
N ILE A 226 5.16 -7.43 3.43
CA ILE A 226 5.92 -6.68 2.42
C ILE A 226 6.27 -5.29 2.95
N ALA A 227 5.33 -4.58 3.58
CA ALA A 227 5.60 -3.28 4.18
C ALA A 227 6.72 -3.36 5.24
N GLN A 228 6.74 -4.39 6.08
CA GLN A 228 7.80 -4.61 7.05
C GLN A 228 9.15 -4.76 6.37
N ILE A 229 9.24 -5.60 5.33
CA ILE A 229 10.47 -5.81 4.56
C ILE A 229 10.94 -4.48 3.94
N GLN A 230 10.03 -3.68 3.37
CA GLN A 230 10.37 -2.38 2.78
C GLN A 230 10.93 -1.41 3.84
N VAL A 231 10.31 -1.37 5.03
CA VAL A 231 10.78 -0.56 6.17
C VAL A 231 12.15 -1.04 6.68
N ASP A 232 12.34 -2.35 6.79
CA ASP A 232 13.60 -2.94 7.27
C ASP A 232 14.75 -2.65 6.29
N VAL A 233 14.50 -2.79 4.97
CA VAL A 233 15.49 -2.42 3.95
C VAL A 233 15.78 -0.92 3.96
N ALA A 234 14.76 -0.07 4.10
CA ALA A 234 14.98 1.38 4.23
C ALA A 234 15.81 1.71 5.48
N ARG A 235 15.56 1.02 6.60
CA ARG A 235 16.34 1.15 7.84
C ARG A 235 17.81 0.78 7.63
N GLU A 236 18.07 -0.34 6.95
CA GLU A 236 19.42 -0.79 6.61
C GLU A 236 20.14 0.21 5.70
N ILE A 237 19.46 0.75 4.68
CA ILE A 237 20.00 1.78 3.81
C ILE A 237 20.38 3.02 4.63
N LEU A 238 19.48 3.52 5.49
CA LEU A 238 19.75 4.68 6.34
C LEU A 238 20.94 4.46 7.29
N ASN A 239 21.07 3.24 7.85
CA ASN A 239 22.24 2.88 8.66
C ASN A 239 23.53 2.87 7.84
N ALA A 240 23.51 2.25 6.66
CA ALA A 240 24.68 2.14 5.79
C ALA A 240 25.20 3.53 5.35
N ILE A 241 24.30 4.51 5.21
CA ILE A 241 24.65 5.87 4.82
C ILE A 241 24.84 6.83 6.02
N GLY A 242 24.77 6.33 7.26
CA GLY A 242 25.00 7.12 8.48
C GLY A 242 23.84 8.06 8.88
N TRP A 243 22.63 7.85 8.34
CA TRP A 243 21.44 8.67 8.64
C TRP A 243 20.62 8.17 9.82
N GLN A 244 21.09 7.13 10.51
CA GLN A 244 20.44 6.51 11.68
C GLN A 244 19.07 5.91 11.32
N GLY A 245 19.04 4.60 11.07
CA GLY A 245 17.84 3.88 10.66
C GLY A 245 16.68 3.92 11.66
N GLU A 246 16.92 4.26 12.94
CA GLU A 246 15.86 4.46 13.94
C GLU A 246 14.84 5.55 13.55
N ARG A 247 15.16 6.38 12.54
CA ARG A 247 14.25 7.35 11.93
C ARG A 247 13.08 6.74 11.18
N VAL A 248 13.13 5.44 10.83
CA VAL A 248 12.03 4.74 10.18
C VAL A 248 11.54 3.56 11.03
N GLU A 249 10.21 3.46 11.18
CA GLU A 249 9.60 2.37 11.94
C GLU A 249 8.20 2.01 11.44
N MET A 250 7.84 0.72 11.52
CA MET A 250 6.48 0.27 11.24
C MET A 250 5.77 -0.09 12.53
N PHE A 251 4.59 0.47 12.74
CA PHE A 251 3.74 0.16 13.88
C PHE A 251 2.53 -0.66 13.41
N ARG A 252 2.49 -1.92 13.84
CA ARG A 252 1.33 -2.79 13.66
C ARG A 252 0.28 -2.46 14.70
N MET A 253 -0.98 -2.36 14.28
CA MET A 253 -2.12 -2.07 15.14
C MET A 253 -3.41 -2.66 14.57
N PHE A 254 -4.36 -2.90 15.45
CA PHE A 254 -5.73 -3.33 15.13
C PHE A 254 -6.67 -2.12 14.98
N SER A 255 -7.75 -2.32 14.23
CA SER A 255 -8.85 -1.36 14.15
C SER A 255 -9.45 -1.15 15.54
N ALA A 256 -9.35 0.06 16.09
CA ALA A 256 -9.75 0.45 17.45
C ALA A 256 -8.69 0.30 18.57
N GLU A 257 -7.41 0.51 18.24
CA GLU A 257 -6.35 0.73 19.24
C GLU A 257 -5.84 2.19 19.24
N PRO A 258 -6.67 3.18 19.63
CA PRO A 258 -6.32 4.59 19.49
C PRO A 258 -5.13 5.01 20.36
N GLU A 259 -5.02 4.45 21.57
CA GLU A 259 -3.90 4.71 22.50
C GLU A 259 -2.57 4.24 21.91
N ARG A 260 -2.57 3.08 21.26
CA ARG A 260 -1.39 2.53 20.58
C ARG A 260 -0.94 3.45 19.44
N PHE A 261 -1.88 3.99 18.67
CA PHE A 261 -1.57 4.95 17.60
C PHE A 261 -0.97 6.24 18.16
N THR A 262 -1.60 6.86 19.17
CA THR A 262 -1.08 8.11 19.76
C THR A 262 0.30 7.91 20.41
N ASN A 263 0.53 6.75 21.04
CA ASN A 263 1.82 6.40 21.62
C ASN A 263 2.90 6.22 20.53
N ALA A 264 2.58 5.54 19.43
CA ALA A 264 3.49 5.37 18.30
C ALA A 264 3.87 6.73 17.67
N VAL A 265 2.89 7.62 17.49
CA VAL A 265 3.14 8.99 17.03
C VAL A 265 4.06 9.73 17.99
N GLY A 266 3.76 9.68 19.29
CA GLY A 266 4.58 10.32 20.32
C GLY A 266 6.02 9.78 20.35
N GLU A 267 6.19 8.48 20.16
CA GLU A 267 7.50 7.84 20.06
C GLU A 267 8.30 8.37 18.87
N MET A 268 7.69 8.43 17.69
CA MET A 268 8.38 8.88 16.47
C MET A 268 8.75 10.36 16.48
N VAL A 269 7.90 11.19 17.08
CA VAL A 269 8.19 12.62 17.28
C VAL A 269 9.28 12.80 18.33
N ARG A 270 9.31 11.97 19.37
CA ARG A 270 10.39 11.99 20.36
C ARG A 270 11.72 11.59 19.72
N ARG A 271 11.76 10.52 18.93
CA ARG A 271 12.94 10.12 18.14
C ARG A 271 13.41 11.24 17.22
N ALA A 272 12.48 11.93 16.54
CA ALA A 272 12.82 13.06 15.68
C ALA A 272 13.56 14.18 16.42
N LYS A 273 13.15 14.49 17.65
CA LYS A 273 13.80 15.49 18.50
C LYS A 273 15.15 15.02 19.05
N GLU A 274 15.24 13.77 19.50
CA GLU A 274 16.46 13.19 20.08
C GLU A 274 17.57 13.01 19.04
N LEU A 275 17.21 12.57 17.83
CA LEU A 275 18.16 12.36 16.72
C LEU A 275 18.54 13.66 16.00
N GLY A 276 17.78 14.73 16.20
CA GLY A 276 18.03 16.03 15.59
C GLY A 276 17.82 16.06 14.07
N PRO A 277 18.25 17.15 13.40
CA PRO A 277 18.00 17.37 11.99
C PRO A 277 18.67 16.32 11.10
N THR A 278 17.99 15.94 10.02
CA THR A 278 18.59 15.09 8.98
C THR A 278 19.63 15.85 8.15
N PRO A 279 20.57 15.16 7.48
CA PRO A 279 21.55 15.81 6.59
C PRO A 279 20.95 16.63 5.44
N VAL A 280 19.71 16.37 5.02
CA VAL A 280 18.98 17.23 4.07
C VAL A 280 18.79 18.63 4.64
N HIS A 281 18.35 18.74 5.89
CA HIS A 281 18.15 20.03 6.54
C HIS A 281 19.44 20.84 6.70
N LEU A 282 20.57 20.13 6.82
CA LEU A 282 21.90 20.73 6.97
C LEU A 282 22.53 21.10 5.62
N GLY A 283 21.91 20.75 4.49
CA GLY A 283 22.47 20.94 3.16
C GLY A 283 23.69 20.05 2.89
N THR A 284 23.86 18.96 3.65
CA THR A 284 24.98 18.01 3.54
C THR A 284 24.56 16.69 2.88
N ALA A 285 23.32 16.59 2.39
CA ALA A 285 22.87 15.46 1.58
C ALA A 285 23.82 15.27 0.37
N GLY A 286 24.42 14.08 0.23
CA GLY A 286 25.41 13.80 -0.81
C GLY A 286 26.88 14.01 -0.40
N LYS A 287 27.15 14.64 0.75
CA LYS A 287 28.50 14.97 1.25
C LYS A 287 28.92 14.07 2.43
N TRP A 288 28.67 12.78 2.30
CA TRP A 288 28.84 11.77 3.35
C TRP A 288 30.26 11.72 3.95
N ALA A 289 31.28 12.09 3.17
CA ALA A 289 32.68 12.13 3.60
C ALA A 289 33.06 13.39 4.41
N GLU A 290 32.25 14.46 4.35
CA GLU A 290 32.56 15.77 4.99
C GLU A 290 31.98 15.88 6.41
N VAL A 291 31.18 14.90 6.87
CA VAL A 291 30.48 14.95 8.17
C VAL A 291 31.39 14.52 9.35
N HIS A 292 32.63 14.12 9.08
CA HIS A 292 33.59 13.65 10.11
C HIS A 292 34.91 14.44 10.15
N THR A 293 34.94 15.65 9.58
CA THR A 293 36.03 16.64 9.75
C THR A 293 35.53 17.86 10.49
#